data_AF-A0A3G7TLN1-F1
#
_entry.id   AF-A0A3G7TLN1-F1
#
_cell.length_a   1.000
_cell.length_b   1.000
_cell.length_c   1.000
_cell.angle_alpha   90.00
_cell.angle_beta   90.00
_cell.angle_gamma   90.00
#
_symmetry.space_group_name_H-M   'P 1'
#
loop_
_entity.id
_entity.type
_entity.pdbx_description
1 polymer ?
#
loop_
_entity_poly.entity_id
_entity_poly.type
_entity_poly.pdbx_seq_one_letter_code
_entity_poly.pdbx_strand_id
1 'polypeptide(L)'
;MDKGYTARPPEEIKFKLERYRQDLGDRLIGQMDVLAMAEYLDQLSNNAYTKHSGLWVQTFAFAAAKDLAERNNAELTLVKKEAEKKRQRHTLDGLKSIINAATTTQCLKRVIRLALVSLQHREDIVTWFKSTVDMDKNTLTVSPGKTLGMKNRFT
;
A
#
# COMPACT_ATOMS: atom_id res chain seq x y z
N MET A 1 -15.70 -18.57 -9.98
CA MET A 1 -14.93 -17.49 -10.62
C MET A 1 -13.89 -17.03 -9.63
N ASP A 2 -12.64 -17.39 -9.88
CA ASP A 2 -11.51 -17.05 -9.02
C ASP A 2 -11.24 -15.55 -9.15
N LYS A 3 -11.56 -14.77 -8.11
CA LYS A 3 -11.18 -13.35 -8.07
C LYS A 3 -9.67 -13.36 -7.90
N GLY A 4 -8.93 -13.18 -9.00
CA GLY A 4 -7.49 -13.03 -9.04
C GLY A 4 -7.03 -11.81 -8.24
N TYR A 5 -7.08 -11.92 -6.91
CA TYR A 5 -6.50 -10.96 -5.99
C TYR A 5 -4.99 -11.06 -6.18
N THR A 6 -4.35 -10.02 -6.71
CA THR A 6 -2.94 -9.79 -6.43
C THR A 6 -2.80 -9.83 -4.92
N ALA A 7 -2.07 -10.83 -4.41
CA ALA A 7 -1.93 -11.03 -2.97
C ALA A 7 -1.47 -9.70 -2.35
N ARG A 8 -2.36 -9.04 -1.59
CA ARG A 8 -1.91 -7.98 -0.69
C ARG A 8 -0.86 -8.63 0.21
N PRO A 9 0.26 -7.95 0.52
CA PRO A 9 1.30 -8.56 1.34
C PRO A 9 0.65 -9.15 2.60
N PRO A 10 0.74 -10.47 2.84
CA PRO A 10 0.11 -11.12 3.99
C PRO A 10 0.47 -10.43 5.31
N GLU A 11 1.65 -9.81 5.35
CA GLU A 11 2.16 -8.99 6.45
C GLU A 11 1.29 -7.76 6.76
N GLU A 12 0.80 -7.02 5.75
CA GLU A 12 -0.04 -5.84 6.00
C GLU A 12 -1.38 -6.24 6.62
N ILE A 13 -1.96 -7.35 6.15
CA ILE A 13 -3.20 -7.90 6.72
C ILE A 13 -2.92 -8.40 8.13
N LYS A 14 -1.84 -9.16 8.35
CA LYS A 14 -1.45 -9.67 9.67
C LYS A 14 -1.27 -8.56 10.68
N PHE A 15 -0.59 -7.47 10.32
CA PHE A 15 -0.43 -6.31 11.19
C PHE A 15 -1.77 -5.70 11.61
N LYS A 16 -2.73 -5.56 10.67
CA LYS A 16 -4.06 -5.03 10.99
C LYS A 16 -4.86 -5.97 11.88
N LEU A 17 -4.80 -7.27 11.62
CA LEU A 17 -5.48 -8.27 12.44
C LEU A 17 -4.94 -8.28 13.87
N GLU A 18 -3.63 -8.18 14.04
CA GLU A 18 -2.99 -8.09 15.36
C GLU A 18 -3.44 -6.83 16.11
N ARG A 19 -3.49 -5.68 15.40
CA ARG A 19 -4.04 -4.45 15.96
C ARG A 19 -5.50 -4.62 16.40
N TYR A 20 -6.35 -5.26 15.60
CA TYR A 20 -7.74 -5.50 15.99
C TYR A 20 -7.84 -6.37 17.24
N ARG A 21 -6.98 -7.39 17.37
CA ARG A 21 -6.92 -8.23 18.56
C ARG A 21 -6.57 -7.42 19.81
N GLN A 22 -5.65 -6.47 19.70
CA GLN A 22 -5.26 -5.58 20.80
C GLN A 22 -6.36 -4.57 21.14
N ASP A 23 -6.97 -3.95 20.12
CA ASP A 23 -7.94 -2.87 20.31
C ASP A 23 -9.34 -3.38 20.72
N LEU A 24 -9.76 -4.54 20.20
CA LEU A 24 -11.11 -5.10 20.42
C LEU A 24 -11.12 -6.22 21.47
N GLY A 25 -9.95 -6.71 21.88
CA GLY A 25 -9.80 -7.79 22.86
C GLY A 25 -10.52 -9.07 22.43
N ASP A 26 -11.29 -9.64 23.36
CA ASP A 26 -12.03 -10.89 23.17
C ASP A 26 -13.45 -10.68 22.62
N ARG A 27 -13.77 -9.48 22.11
CA ARG A 27 -15.10 -9.20 21.55
C ARG A 27 -15.36 -10.08 20.34
N LEU A 28 -16.51 -10.78 20.33
CA LEU A 28 -16.89 -11.62 19.21
C LEU A 28 -17.34 -10.77 18.02
N ILE A 29 -17.05 -11.26 16.83
CA ILE A 29 -17.37 -10.54 15.59
C ILE A 29 -18.87 -10.28 15.43
N GLY A 30 -19.72 -11.23 15.85
CA GLY A 30 -21.17 -11.08 15.83
C GLY A 30 -21.72 -10.06 16.84
N GLN A 31 -20.92 -9.63 17.82
CA GLN A 31 -21.30 -8.60 18.80
C GLN A 31 -20.96 -7.18 18.34
N MET A 32 -20.37 -7.03 17.14
CA MET A 32 -20.07 -5.72 16.56
C MET A 32 -21.24 -5.25 15.70
N ASP A 33 -21.97 -4.26 16.20
CA ASP A 33 -22.97 -3.53 15.43
C ASP A 33 -22.34 -2.38 14.64
N VAL A 34 -23.16 -1.72 13.80
CA VAL A 34 -22.69 -0.63 12.93
C VAL A 34 -22.14 0.55 13.73
N LEU A 35 -22.71 0.83 14.90
CA LEU A 35 -22.28 1.93 15.77
C LEU A 35 -20.90 1.66 16.35
N ALA A 36 -20.68 0.52 16.99
CA ALA A 36 -19.38 0.15 17.54
C ALA A 36 -18.29 0.12 16.45
N MET A 37 -18.66 -0.29 15.24
CA MET A 37 -17.75 -0.22 14.10
C MET A 37 -17.39 1.20 13.70
N ALA A 38 -18.38 2.07 13.58
CA ALA A 38 -18.18 3.47 13.21
C ALA A 38 -17.30 4.18 14.26
N GLU A 39 -17.59 3.98 15.55
CA GLU A 39 -16.81 4.53 16.66
C GLU A 39 -15.34 4.12 16.61
N TYR A 40 -15.06 2.84 16.35
CA TYR A 40 -13.68 2.37 16.18
C TYR A 40 -13.01 3.03 14.97
N LEU A 41 -13.68 3.01 13.82
CA LEU A 41 -13.09 3.53 12.59
C LEU A 41 -12.86 5.05 12.66
N ASP A 42 -13.70 5.80 13.36
CA ASP A 42 -13.59 7.26 13.48
C ASP A 42 -12.41 7.74 14.31
N GLN A 43 -11.78 6.85 15.09
CA GLN A 43 -10.49 7.13 15.73
C GLN A 43 -9.31 7.16 14.74
N LEU A 44 -9.52 6.68 13.51
CA LEU A 44 -8.48 6.55 12.49
C LEU A 44 -8.44 7.75 11.54
N SER A 45 -7.23 8.09 11.09
CA SER A 45 -7.05 9.03 9.96
C SER A 45 -7.78 8.52 8.71
N ASN A 46 -8.24 9.41 7.83
CA ASN A 46 -9.06 9.06 6.66
C ASN A 46 -8.48 7.91 5.79
N ASN A 47 -7.17 7.94 5.48
CA ASN A 47 -6.54 6.85 4.71
C ASN A 47 -6.53 5.52 5.50
N ALA A 48 -6.27 5.58 6.81
CA ALA A 48 -6.35 4.40 7.66
C ALA A 48 -7.79 3.88 7.71
N TYR A 49 -8.78 4.73 7.95
CA TYR A 49 -10.20 4.41 7.92
C TYR A 49 -10.55 3.57 6.69
N THR A 50 -10.28 4.09 5.48
CA THR A 50 -10.65 3.42 4.22
C THR A 50 -9.97 2.06 4.06
N LYS A 51 -8.72 1.92 4.52
CA LYS A 51 -7.99 0.65 4.48
C LYS A 51 -8.51 -0.37 5.49
N HIS A 52 -8.90 0.09 6.68
CA HIS A 52 -9.43 -0.75 7.74
C HIS A 52 -10.86 -1.18 7.46
N SER A 53 -11.73 -0.25 7.03
CA SER A 53 -13.11 -0.55 6.61
C SER A 53 -13.15 -1.54 5.44
N GLY A 54 -12.28 -1.36 4.44
CA GLY A 54 -12.19 -2.30 3.31
C GLY A 54 -11.72 -3.71 3.72
N LEU A 55 -10.94 -3.86 4.79
CA LEU A 55 -10.59 -5.17 5.35
C LEU A 55 -11.76 -5.74 6.16
N TRP A 56 -12.44 -4.93 6.97
CA TRP A 56 -13.60 -5.36 7.74
C TRP A 56 -14.74 -5.86 6.87
N VAL A 57 -15.02 -5.21 5.75
CA VAL A 57 -16.01 -5.71 4.76
C VAL A 57 -15.67 -7.13 4.33
N GLN A 58 -14.39 -7.45 4.11
CA GLN A 58 -13.97 -8.81 3.73
C GLN A 58 -14.09 -9.80 4.89
N THR A 59 -13.66 -9.38 6.08
CA THR A 59 -13.73 -10.22 7.29
C THR A 59 -15.17 -10.55 7.68
N PHE A 60 -16.08 -9.56 7.63
CA PHE A 60 -17.49 -9.75 7.97
C PHE A 60 -18.26 -10.50 6.89
N ALA A 61 -17.89 -10.37 5.62
CA ALA A 61 -18.43 -11.23 4.56
C ALA A 61 -18.08 -12.71 4.83
N PHE A 62 -16.84 -13.00 5.25
CA PHE A 62 -16.44 -14.35 5.66
C PHE A 62 -17.21 -14.81 6.91
N ALA A 63 -17.35 -13.94 7.92
CA ALA A 63 -18.07 -14.27 9.15
C ALA A 63 -19.54 -14.59 8.90
N ALA A 64 -20.22 -13.80 8.06
CA ALA A 64 -21.61 -14.06 7.68
C ALA A 64 -21.76 -15.37 6.90
N ALA A 65 -20.84 -15.67 5.98
CA ALA A 65 -20.83 -16.95 5.27
C ALA A 65 -20.55 -18.17 6.17
N LYS A 66 -20.06 -17.95 7.39
CA LYS A 66 -19.80 -18.97 8.41
C LYS A 66 -20.77 -18.94 9.57
N ASP A 67 -21.84 -18.13 9.46
CA ASP A 67 -22.85 -17.95 10.52
C ASP A 67 -22.26 -17.46 11.86
N LEU A 68 -21.12 -16.76 11.80
CA LEU A 68 -20.47 -16.11 12.95
C LEU A 68 -20.98 -14.67 13.18
N ALA A 69 -21.70 -14.13 12.20
CA ALA A 69 -22.39 -12.85 12.24
C ALA A 69 -23.65 -12.96 11.37
N GLU A 70 -24.74 -12.33 11.79
CA GLU A 70 -26.00 -12.38 11.05
C GLU A 70 -25.89 -11.74 9.65
N ARG A 71 -25.09 -10.67 9.54
CA ARG A 71 -24.89 -9.92 8.29
C ARG A 71 -23.58 -9.15 8.27
N ASN A 72 -23.20 -8.64 7.11
CA ASN A 72 -22.02 -7.79 6.95
C ASN A 72 -22.28 -6.34 7.41
N ASN A 73 -22.22 -6.10 8.72
CA ASN A 73 -22.41 -4.75 9.28
C ASN A 73 -21.35 -3.74 8.80
N ALA A 74 -20.17 -4.19 8.36
CA ALA A 74 -19.11 -3.30 7.90
C ALA A 74 -19.47 -2.57 6.58
N GLU A 75 -20.29 -3.17 5.73
CA GLU A 75 -20.78 -2.53 4.49
C GLU A 75 -21.72 -1.35 4.75
N LEU A 76 -22.28 -1.27 5.96
CA LEU A 76 -23.19 -0.20 6.38
C LEU A 76 -22.44 1.01 6.95
N THR A 77 -21.12 0.93 7.09
CA THR A 77 -20.29 2.04 7.59
C THR A 77 -20.08 3.12 6.51
N LEU A 78 -19.85 4.37 6.95
CA LEU A 78 -19.71 5.50 6.05
C LEU A 78 -18.49 5.35 5.12
N VAL A 79 -18.68 5.46 3.82
CA VAL A 79 -17.56 5.56 2.89
C VAL A 79 -16.97 6.99 2.95
N LYS A 80 -15.80 7.14 3.58
CA LYS A 80 -15.10 8.43 3.62
C LYS A 80 -14.60 8.80 2.22
N LYS A 81 -14.80 10.06 1.82
CA LYS A 81 -14.19 10.64 0.62
C LYS A 81 -12.67 10.61 0.77
N GLU A 82 -11.97 10.26 -0.32
CA GLU A 82 -10.50 10.24 -0.34
C GLU A 82 -9.96 11.62 0.07
N ALA A 83 -9.12 11.64 1.10
CA ALA A 83 -8.50 12.88 1.57
C ALA A 83 -7.58 13.46 0.49
N GLU A 84 -7.44 14.78 0.49
CA GLU A 84 -6.54 15.47 -0.43
C GLU A 84 -5.10 14.94 -0.30
N LYS A 85 -4.47 14.67 -1.44
CA LYS A 85 -3.10 14.15 -1.49
C LYS A 85 -2.12 15.21 -1.02
N LYS A 86 -1.61 15.03 0.21
CA LYS A 86 -0.58 15.91 0.80
C LYS A 86 0.76 15.86 0.06
N ARG A 87 1.09 14.74 -0.60
CA ARG A 87 2.38 14.57 -1.29
C ARG A 87 2.42 15.43 -2.55
N GLN A 88 3.30 16.41 -2.56
CA GLN A 88 3.54 17.30 -3.71
C GLN A 88 4.54 16.72 -4.69
N ARG A 89 4.47 17.19 -5.94
CA ARG A 89 5.48 16.88 -6.97
C ARG A 89 6.77 17.64 -6.66
N HIS A 90 7.91 17.05 -6.97
CA HIS A 90 9.18 17.77 -6.92
C HIS A 90 9.31 18.72 -8.10
N THR A 91 9.91 19.89 -7.86
CA THR A 91 10.38 20.81 -8.90
C THR A 91 11.83 20.50 -9.25
N LEU A 92 12.28 20.96 -10.42
CA LEU A 92 13.68 20.84 -10.82
C LEU A 92 14.61 21.51 -9.82
N ASP A 93 14.25 22.71 -9.34
CA ASP A 93 15.08 23.45 -8.39
C ASP A 93 15.09 22.81 -7.01
N GLY A 94 13.93 22.30 -6.54
CA GLY A 94 13.87 21.53 -5.30
C GLY A 94 14.75 20.29 -5.36
N LEU A 95 14.76 19.59 -6.50
CA LEU A 95 15.65 18.44 -6.72
C LEU A 95 17.12 18.83 -6.75
N LYS A 96 17.50 19.93 -7.43
CA LYS A 96 18.87 20.45 -7.43
C LYS A 96 19.34 20.78 -6.01
N SER A 97 18.49 21.43 -5.21
CA SER A 97 18.78 21.73 -3.81
C SER A 97 19.05 20.47 -3.00
N ILE A 98 18.27 19.41 -3.19
CA ILE A 98 18.50 18.10 -2.55
C ILE A 98 19.84 17.50 -2.98
N ILE A 99 20.14 17.48 -4.29
CA ILE A 99 21.39 16.90 -4.81
C ILE A 99 22.63 17.67 -4.33
N ASN A 100 22.53 18.99 -4.22
CA ASN A 100 23.62 19.88 -3.85
C ASN A 100 23.80 20.06 -2.35
N ALA A 101 22.83 19.64 -1.54
CA ALA A 101 22.94 19.68 -0.08
C ALA A 101 24.18 18.93 0.41
N ALA A 102 24.89 19.49 1.38
CA ALA A 102 26.09 18.90 1.97
C ALA A 102 25.82 17.55 2.65
N THR A 103 24.59 17.33 3.11
CA THR A 103 24.13 16.08 3.73
C THR A 103 23.87 14.95 2.73
N THR A 104 23.80 15.26 1.44
CA THR A 104 23.50 14.27 0.40
C THR A 104 24.76 13.52 0.01
N THR A 105 24.83 12.24 0.39
CA THR A 105 25.97 11.36 0.09
C THR A 105 26.11 11.09 -1.40
N GLN A 106 27.34 10.78 -1.85
CA GLN A 106 27.60 10.48 -3.27
C GLN A 106 26.79 9.28 -3.77
N CYS A 107 26.54 8.29 -2.91
CA CYS A 107 25.68 7.16 -3.23
C CYS A 107 24.24 7.63 -3.50
N LEU A 108 23.67 8.45 -2.62
CA LEU A 108 22.33 8.99 -2.81
C LEU A 108 22.21 9.85 -4.08
N LYS A 109 23.23 10.67 -4.41
CA LYS A 109 23.25 11.43 -5.67
C LYS A 109 23.19 10.51 -6.90
N ARG A 110 23.93 9.39 -6.89
CA ARG A 110 23.91 8.38 -7.97
C ARG A 110 22.54 7.71 -8.07
N VAL A 111 21.96 7.31 -6.94
CA VAL A 111 20.64 6.67 -6.89
C VAL A 111 19.55 7.62 -7.40
N ILE A 112 19.57 8.90 -7.02
CA ILE A 112 18.62 9.91 -7.53
C ILE A 112 18.73 10.02 -9.05
N ARG A 113 19.95 10.11 -9.60
CA ARG A 113 20.16 10.19 -11.05
C ARG A 113 19.66 8.93 -11.75
N LEU A 114 19.96 7.75 -11.20
CA LEU A 114 19.52 6.48 -11.75
C LEU A 114 17.99 6.36 -11.75
N ALA A 115 17.32 6.82 -10.68
CA ALA A 115 15.86 6.85 -10.59
C ALA A 115 15.24 7.79 -11.62
N LEU A 116 15.86 8.95 -11.87
CA LEU A 116 15.35 9.91 -12.86
C LEU A 116 15.51 9.42 -14.30
N VAL A 117 16.62 8.73 -14.61
CA VAL A 117 16.88 8.19 -15.95
C VAL A 117 16.04 6.93 -16.22
N SER A 118 15.90 6.06 -15.22
CA SER A 118 15.21 4.76 -15.41
C SER A 118 13.70 4.81 -15.14
N LEU A 119 13.23 5.80 -14.38
CA LEU A 119 11.85 5.94 -13.90
C LEU A 119 11.31 4.72 -13.13
N GLN A 120 12.22 3.94 -12.54
CA GLN A 120 11.87 2.73 -11.78
C GLN A 120 11.53 3.05 -10.32
N HIS A 121 10.80 2.15 -9.65
CA HIS A 121 10.51 2.31 -8.24
C HIS A 121 11.78 2.20 -7.41
N ARG A 122 11.86 2.95 -6.30
CA ARG A 122 13.02 2.94 -5.40
C ARG A 122 13.41 1.54 -4.92
N GLU A 123 12.42 0.69 -4.71
CA GLU A 123 12.59 -0.67 -4.21
C GLU A 123 13.16 -1.62 -5.27
N ASP A 124 12.94 -1.34 -6.56
CA ASP A 124 13.58 -2.09 -7.62
C ASP A 124 15.04 -1.66 -7.74
N ILE A 125 15.31 -0.35 -7.77
CA ILE A 125 16.65 0.21 -7.96
C ILE A 125 17.67 -0.27 -6.92
N VAL A 126 17.27 -0.38 -5.65
CA VAL A 126 18.17 -0.84 -4.57
C VAL A 126 18.52 -2.33 -4.65
N THR A 127 17.86 -3.10 -5.53
CA THR A 127 18.10 -4.54 -5.72
C THR A 127 18.92 -4.85 -6.98
N TRP A 128 19.31 -3.85 -7.75
CA TRP A 128 20.04 -4.08 -9.00
C TRP A 128 21.48 -4.50 -8.76
N PHE A 129 21.86 -5.58 -9.42
CA PHE A 129 23.23 -6.07 -9.45
C PHE A 129 23.97 -5.51 -10.66
N LYS A 130 25.29 -5.35 -10.56
CA LYS A 130 26.12 -4.92 -11.71
C LYS A 130 26.00 -5.87 -12.91
N SER A 131 25.72 -7.15 -12.66
CA SER A 131 25.55 -8.18 -13.69
C SER A 131 24.31 -7.99 -14.57
N THR A 132 23.38 -7.10 -14.20
CA THR A 132 22.21 -6.80 -15.05
C THR A 132 22.50 -5.77 -16.13
N VAL A 133 23.70 -5.17 -16.13
CA VAL A 133 24.17 -4.23 -17.15
C VAL A 133 24.90 -4.99 -18.24
N ASP A 134 24.41 -4.87 -19.47
CA ASP A 134 25.12 -5.29 -20.67
C ASP A 134 25.80 -4.05 -21.28
N MET A 135 27.12 -3.94 -21.07
CA MET A 135 27.91 -2.80 -21.53
C MET A 135 28.09 -2.78 -23.06
N ASP A 136 28.11 -3.95 -23.69
CA ASP A 136 28.29 -4.05 -25.15
C ASP A 136 27.03 -3.58 -25.88
N LYS A 137 25.86 -3.89 -25.32
CA LYS A 137 24.56 -3.45 -25.85
C LYS A 137 24.08 -2.13 -25.28
N ASN A 138 24.78 -1.59 -24.27
CA ASN A 138 24.37 -0.40 -23.52
C ASN A 138 22.94 -0.53 -22.96
N THR A 139 22.60 -1.70 -22.42
CA THR A 139 21.27 -2.00 -21.87
C THR A 139 21.34 -2.41 -20.41
N LEU A 140 20.25 -2.17 -19.68
CA LEU A 140 20.08 -2.57 -18.30
C LEU A 140 18.78 -3.36 -18.18
N THR A 141 18.88 -4.63 -17.78
CA THR A 141 17.71 -5.48 -17.61
C THR A 141 17.15 -5.33 -16.20
N VAL A 142 15.87 -4.99 -16.10
CA VAL A 142 15.19 -4.71 -14.83
C VAL A 142 13.88 -5.48 -14.78
N SER A 143 13.57 -6.09 -13.63
CA SER A 143 12.30 -6.78 -13.39
C SER A 143 11.54 -5.99 -12.33
N PRO A 144 10.48 -5.25 -12.68
CA PRO A 144 9.75 -4.44 -11.70
C PRO A 144 8.93 -5.34 -10.78
N GLY A 145 9.26 -5.34 -9.49
CA GLY A 145 8.69 -6.27 -8.52
C GLY A 145 7.18 -6.08 -8.29
N LYS A 146 6.71 -4.82 -8.26
CA LYS A 146 5.29 -4.51 -7.99
C LYS A 146 4.34 -4.66 -9.17
N THR A 147 4.84 -4.57 -10.40
CA THR A 147 4.01 -4.58 -11.61
C THR A 147 4.19 -5.83 -12.46
N LEU A 148 5.04 -6.78 -12.04
CA LEU A 148 5.15 -8.09 -12.67
C LEU A 148 3.75 -8.75 -12.74
N GLY A 149 3.17 -8.82 -13.94
CA GLY A 149 1.83 -9.38 -14.19
C GLY A 149 0.68 -8.37 -14.35
N MET A 150 0.90 -7.05 -14.23
CA MET A 150 -0.13 -6.07 -14.59
C MET A 150 -0.22 -5.91 -16.12
N LYS A 151 -1.34 -6.32 -16.75
CA LYS A 151 -1.61 -5.99 -18.16
C LYS A 151 -1.61 -4.47 -18.32
N ASN A 152 -0.77 -3.96 -19.21
CA ASN A 152 -0.79 -2.56 -19.63
C ASN A 152 -2.22 -2.18 -20.08
N ARG A 153 -2.90 -1.35 -19.30
CA ARG A 153 -4.21 -0.76 -19.64
C ARG A 153 -4.01 0.62 -20.27
N PHE A 154 -3.25 0.65 -21.35
CA PHE A 154 -3.20 1.79 -22.27
C PHE A 154 -3.49 1.24 -23.67
N THR A 155 -4.79 1.14 -23.97
CA THR A 155 -5.38 1.04 -25.30
C THR A 155 -6.55 1.99 -25.31
#